data_AF-A0A9E0S7Y3-F1
#
_entry.id   AF-A0A9E0S7Y3-F1
#
_cell.length_a   1.000
_cell.length_b   1.000
_cell.length_c   1.000
_cell.angle_alpha   90.00
_cell.angle_beta   90.00
_cell.angle_gamma   90.00
#
_symmetry.space_group_name_H-M   'P 1'
#
loop_
_entity.id
_entity.type
_entity.pdbx_description
1 polymer ?
#
loop_
_entity_poly.entity_id
_entity_poly.type
_entity_poly.pdbx_seq_one_letter_code
_entity_poly.pdbx_strand_id
1 'polypeptide(L)'
;MNKFFYTVICLLLIQFSAIAQTSINDYKYIVVPKQFNFQKTEGQYQLNELTKFLFNKYGYSAILEGEDFPEDLIRNRCLALRAKVDKLKGGFLKTDVQIQLIDCQGTVVMTSKEGSSRIKAYDKAYNAAIREAFETYQFYDYTYQPNSKIVSQTTKSEEVSDAEAQQAQAEIERLKNEVEALKEQQEATANKITETSKPTVEKPLTSSKVEKSTETYALYAQPTSTGYQVVDTSPKVVMLLLETPKKDVFLVKDDNAIVYKQDGVWYLSKYKGDEASVTALKIKF
;
A
#
# COMPACT_ATOMS: atom_id res chain seq x y z
N MET A 1 -62.21 19.97 14.69
CA MET A 1 -60.76 19.82 14.36
C MET A 1 -60.40 18.50 13.67
N ASN A 2 -60.91 17.34 14.09
CA ASN A 2 -60.35 16.01 13.76
C ASN A 2 -60.08 15.75 12.26
N LYS A 3 -60.96 16.15 11.33
CA LYS A 3 -60.71 15.99 9.88
C LYS A 3 -59.44 16.71 9.40
N PHE A 4 -59.17 17.90 9.92
CA PHE A 4 -57.97 18.68 9.59
C PHE A 4 -56.69 18.03 10.15
N PHE A 5 -56.78 17.47 11.36
CA PHE A 5 -55.69 16.73 12.00
C PHE A 5 -55.28 15.48 11.19
N TYR A 6 -56.26 14.71 10.70
CA TYR A 6 -55.98 13.55 9.84
C TYR A 6 -55.38 13.94 8.48
N THR A 7 -55.79 15.06 7.86
CA THR A 7 -55.15 15.54 6.62
C THR A 7 -53.71 16.00 6.84
N VAL A 8 -53.41 16.64 7.98
CA VAL A 8 -52.02 17.05 8.33
C VAL A 8 -51.14 15.82 8.58
N ILE A 9 -51.64 14.80 9.28
CA ILE A 9 -50.92 13.53 9.48
C ILE A 9 -50.64 12.83 8.14
N CYS A 10 -51.63 12.78 7.24
CA CYS A 10 -51.46 12.16 5.93
C CYS A 10 -50.39 12.88 5.07
N LEU A 11 -50.36 14.22 5.10
CA LEU A 11 -49.35 15.04 4.42
C LEU A 11 -47.92 14.84 4.97
N LEU A 12 -47.79 14.55 6.26
CA LEU A 12 -46.50 14.28 6.93
C LEU A 12 -45.90 12.93 6.55
N LEU A 13 -46.74 11.91 6.28
CA LEU A 13 -46.29 10.57 5.91
C LEU A 13 -45.72 10.48 4.47
N ILE A 14 -45.99 11.46 3.61
CA ILE A 14 -45.55 11.48 2.21
C ILE A 14 -44.08 11.90 2.07
N GLN A 15 -43.47 12.50 3.10
CA GLN A 15 -42.13 13.12 3.02
C GLN A 15 -40.94 12.13 3.06
N PHE A 16 -41.18 10.82 3.13
CA PHE A 16 -40.12 9.81 3.35
C PHE A 16 -39.57 9.12 2.09
N SER A 17 -40.15 9.35 0.91
CA SER A 17 -39.85 8.56 -0.31
C SER A 17 -38.97 9.30 -1.33
N ALA A 18 -37.73 9.65 -0.96
CA ALA A 18 -36.77 10.26 -1.89
C ALA A 18 -35.26 9.92 -1.66
N ILE A 19 -34.92 9.00 -0.75
CA ILE A 19 -33.54 8.49 -0.66
C ILE A 19 -33.34 7.46 -1.77
N ALA A 20 -32.51 7.77 -2.76
CA ALA A 20 -32.01 6.79 -3.71
C ALA A 20 -31.05 5.84 -2.98
N GLN A 21 -31.57 4.69 -2.53
CA GLN A 21 -30.79 3.67 -1.83
C GLN A 21 -29.76 3.07 -2.79
N THR A 22 -28.47 3.32 -2.55
CA THR A 22 -27.37 2.65 -3.24
C THR A 22 -27.39 1.17 -2.88
N SER A 23 -27.49 0.29 -3.87
CA SER A 23 -27.48 -1.15 -3.62
C SER A 23 -26.06 -1.69 -3.57
N ILE A 24 -25.83 -2.75 -2.80
CA ILE A 24 -24.65 -3.60 -2.92
C ILE A 24 -24.52 -4.20 -4.34
N ASN A 25 -25.65 -4.43 -5.01
CA ASN A 25 -25.73 -4.96 -6.37
C ASN A 25 -25.20 -3.99 -7.44
N ASP A 26 -25.10 -2.69 -7.14
CA ASP A 26 -24.56 -1.68 -8.06
C ASP A 26 -23.04 -1.86 -8.32
N TYR A 27 -22.37 -2.64 -7.46
CA TYR A 27 -20.92 -2.82 -7.43
C TYR A 27 -20.52 -4.23 -7.86
N LYS A 28 -19.49 -4.31 -8.70
CA LYS A 28 -19.02 -5.57 -9.32
C LYS A 28 -18.05 -6.34 -8.44
N TYR A 29 -17.30 -5.62 -7.59
CA TYR A 29 -16.18 -6.16 -6.84
C TYR A 29 -16.22 -5.80 -5.35
N ILE A 30 -15.56 -6.60 -4.52
CA ILE A 30 -15.29 -6.29 -3.12
C ILE A 30 -13.79 -6.36 -2.85
N VAL A 31 -13.15 -5.22 -2.60
CA VAL A 31 -11.73 -5.14 -2.24
C VAL A 31 -11.59 -5.28 -0.73
N VAL A 32 -10.90 -6.34 -0.30
CA VAL A 32 -10.58 -6.62 1.10
C VAL A 32 -9.16 -6.12 1.39
N PRO A 33 -8.92 -5.29 2.41
CA PRO A 33 -7.59 -4.79 2.73
C PRO A 33 -6.66 -5.89 3.25
N LYS A 34 -5.35 -5.74 3.07
CA LYS A 34 -4.33 -6.63 3.68
C LYS A 34 -4.26 -6.53 5.21
N GLN A 35 -4.73 -5.41 5.78
CA GLN A 35 -4.84 -5.19 7.22
C GLN A 35 -6.11 -4.39 7.56
N PHE A 36 -6.83 -4.85 8.59
CA PHE A 36 -7.93 -4.13 9.24
C PHE A 36 -7.40 -3.32 10.42
N ASN A 37 -8.07 -2.21 10.75
CA ASN A 37 -7.65 -1.23 11.77
C ASN A 37 -7.36 -1.79 13.19
N PHE A 38 -7.88 -2.99 13.51
CA PHE A 38 -7.68 -3.64 14.81
C PHE A 38 -6.58 -4.72 14.81
N GLN A 39 -6.02 -5.08 13.65
CA GLN A 39 -4.90 -6.00 13.52
C GLN A 39 -3.58 -5.25 13.74
N LYS A 40 -2.58 -5.92 14.31
CA LYS A 40 -1.23 -5.39 14.54
C LYS A 40 -0.29 -5.54 13.33
N THR A 41 -0.59 -6.48 12.45
CA THR A 41 0.18 -6.81 11.23
C THR A 41 -0.79 -7.18 10.11
N GLU A 42 -0.32 -7.13 8.87
CA GLU A 42 -1.04 -7.71 7.73
C GLU A 42 -1.35 -9.21 7.98
N GLY A 43 -2.47 -9.69 7.45
CA GLY A 43 -2.89 -11.10 7.53
C GLY A 43 -3.07 -11.66 8.96
N GLN A 44 -3.09 -10.83 10.02
CA GLN A 44 -3.10 -11.34 11.40
C GLN A 44 -4.33 -12.21 11.69
N TYR A 45 -4.10 -13.47 12.06
CA TYR A 45 -5.14 -14.51 12.24
C TYR A 45 -5.90 -14.91 10.96
N GLN A 46 -5.36 -14.61 9.78
CA GLN A 46 -5.92 -14.94 8.45
C GLN A 46 -7.32 -14.35 8.20
N LEU A 47 -7.62 -13.20 8.83
CA LEU A 47 -8.97 -12.61 8.80
C LEU A 47 -9.29 -11.98 7.43
N ASN A 48 -8.28 -11.51 6.72
CA ASN A 48 -8.39 -10.82 5.44
C ASN A 48 -8.72 -11.85 4.34
N GLU A 49 -7.96 -12.94 4.34
CA GLU A 49 -8.15 -14.14 3.53
C GLU A 49 -9.50 -14.80 3.85
N LEU A 50 -9.88 -14.88 5.13
CA LEU A 50 -11.21 -15.34 5.56
C LEU A 50 -12.32 -14.46 4.97
N THR A 51 -12.21 -13.12 5.07
CA THR A 51 -13.23 -12.21 4.53
C THR A 51 -13.32 -12.31 3.01
N LYS A 52 -12.20 -12.38 2.28
CA LYS A 52 -12.17 -12.66 0.83
C LYS A 52 -12.83 -14.01 0.50
N PHE A 53 -12.47 -15.07 1.23
CA PHE A 53 -13.03 -16.41 1.04
C PHE A 53 -14.54 -16.44 1.29
N LEU A 54 -15.02 -15.76 2.34
CA LEU A 54 -16.44 -15.68 2.64
C LEU A 54 -17.21 -14.95 1.53
N PHE A 55 -16.75 -13.78 1.07
CA PHE A 55 -17.40 -13.10 -0.06
C PHE A 55 -17.42 -13.98 -1.34
N ASN A 56 -16.29 -14.58 -1.73
CA ASN A 56 -16.23 -15.47 -2.89
C ASN A 56 -17.12 -16.73 -2.74
N LYS A 57 -17.26 -17.28 -1.53
CA LYS A 57 -18.11 -18.45 -1.25
C LYS A 57 -19.60 -18.17 -1.49
N TYR A 58 -20.05 -16.92 -1.31
CA TYR A 58 -21.46 -16.52 -1.45
C TYR A 58 -21.70 -15.64 -2.69
N GLY A 59 -20.90 -15.82 -3.75
CA GLY A 59 -21.18 -15.28 -5.09
C GLY A 59 -20.66 -13.87 -5.39
N TYR A 60 -20.06 -13.18 -4.41
CA TYR A 60 -19.43 -11.88 -4.61
C TYR A 60 -18.03 -12.04 -5.21
N SER A 61 -17.61 -11.14 -6.13
CA SER A 61 -16.24 -11.15 -6.66
C SER A 61 -15.28 -10.39 -5.73
N ALA A 62 -14.63 -11.11 -4.81
CA ALA A 62 -13.76 -10.51 -3.79
C ALA A 62 -12.26 -10.74 -4.02
N ILE A 63 -11.49 -9.65 -3.89
CA ILE A 63 -10.07 -9.53 -4.23
C ILE A 63 -9.35 -8.89 -3.02
N LEU A 64 -8.13 -9.32 -2.70
CA LEU A 64 -7.30 -8.68 -1.66
C LEU A 64 -6.54 -7.48 -2.25
N GLU A 65 -6.33 -6.47 -1.42
CA GLU A 65 -5.68 -5.21 -1.79
C GLU A 65 -4.23 -5.43 -2.26
N GLY A 66 -3.97 -5.17 -3.55
CA GLY A 66 -2.68 -5.47 -4.18
C GLY A 66 -2.44 -6.96 -4.41
N GLU A 67 -3.49 -7.71 -4.71
CA GLU A 67 -3.48 -8.73 -5.76
C GLU A 67 -3.74 -8.07 -7.13
N ASP A 68 -3.66 -8.85 -8.21
CA ASP A 68 -3.94 -8.38 -9.57
C ASP A 68 -5.42 -7.97 -9.74
N PHE A 69 -5.64 -6.70 -10.05
CA PHE A 69 -6.99 -6.17 -10.27
C PHE A 69 -7.40 -6.30 -11.74
N PRO A 70 -8.65 -6.72 -12.04
CA PRO A 70 -9.19 -6.68 -13.40
C PRO A 70 -9.09 -5.28 -14.02
N GLU A 71 -8.85 -5.20 -15.34
CA GLU A 71 -8.61 -3.93 -16.03
C GLU A 71 -9.71 -2.88 -15.83
N ASP A 72 -10.98 -3.30 -15.75
CA ASP A 72 -12.09 -2.37 -15.53
C ASP A 72 -12.08 -1.80 -14.11
N LEU A 73 -11.66 -2.57 -13.10
CA LEU A 73 -11.42 -2.08 -11.74
C LEU A 73 -10.17 -1.17 -11.66
N ILE A 74 -9.15 -1.41 -12.48
CA ILE A 74 -7.99 -0.51 -12.62
C ILE A 74 -8.43 0.83 -13.22
N ARG A 75 -9.18 0.79 -14.33
CA ARG A 75 -9.73 1.99 -15.01
C ARG A 75 -10.78 2.72 -14.15
N ASN A 76 -11.55 2.01 -13.33
CA ASN A 76 -12.60 2.58 -12.51
C ASN A 76 -12.69 1.87 -11.14
N ARG A 77 -11.99 2.44 -10.14
CA ARG A 77 -11.95 1.94 -8.76
C ARG A 77 -13.32 1.97 -8.07
N CYS A 78 -14.28 2.76 -8.55
CA CYS A 78 -15.63 2.84 -7.99
C CYS A 78 -16.51 1.64 -8.34
N LEU A 79 -16.07 0.74 -9.24
CA LEU A 79 -16.70 -0.58 -9.44
C LEU A 79 -16.57 -1.52 -8.23
N ALA A 80 -15.74 -1.18 -7.24
CA ALA A 80 -15.56 -1.96 -6.01
C ALA A 80 -16.12 -1.26 -4.76
N LEU A 81 -16.63 -2.08 -3.84
CA LEU A 81 -16.80 -1.73 -2.43
C LEU A 81 -15.54 -2.13 -1.66
N ARG A 82 -15.07 -1.30 -0.72
CA ARG A 82 -14.03 -1.68 0.25
C ARG A 82 -14.68 -2.39 1.44
N ALA A 83 -14.24 -3.61 1.73
CA ALA A 83 -14.65 -4.34 2.92
C ALA A 83 -13.85 -3.87 4.14
N LYS A 84 -14.49 -3.10 5.02
CA LYS A 84 -13.95 -2.70 6.31
C LYS A 84 -14.50 -3.62 7.40
N VAL A 85 -13.62 -4.16 8.24
CA VAL A 85 -14.04 -4.87 9.46
C VAL A 85 -13.60 -4.04 10.66
N ASP A 86 -14.57 -3.55 11.42
CA ASP A 86 -14.32 -2.81 12.67
C ASP A 86 -14.46 -3.76 13.87
N LYS A 87 -13.61 -3.55 14.88
CA LYS A 87 -13.79 -4.12 16.21
C LYS A 87 -14.69 -3.19 17.02
N LEU A 88 -15.84 -3.69 17.45
CA LEU A 88 -16.77 -2.95 18.31
C LEU A 88 -16.25 -2.89 19.76
N LYS A 89 -16.81 -1.97 20.55
CA LYS A 89 -16.56 -1.85 22.00
C LYS A 89 -17.31 -2.96 22.75
N GLY A 90 -16.85 -4.19 22.60
CA GLY A 90 -17.47 -5.38 23.17
C GLY A 90 -17.41 -5.45 24.70
N GLY A 91 -18.24 -6.33 25.26
CA GLY A 91 -18.30 -6.60 26.70
C GLY A 91 -17.04 -7.29 27.25
N PHE A 92 -16.95 -7.42 28.58
CA PHE A 92 -15.81 -8.05 29.24
C PHE A 92 -15.57 -9.48 28.71
N LEU A 93 -14.35 -9.75 28.22
CA LEU A 93 -13.93 -10.99 27.57
C LEU A 93 -14.74 -11.40 26.32
N LYS A 94 -15.44 -10.45 25.66
CA LYS A 94 -16.13 -10.66 24.37
C LYS A 94 -15.35 -9.99 23.24
N THR A 95 -15.24 -10.66 22.10
CA THR A 95 -14.73 -10.10 20.84
C THR A 95 -15.92 -9.83 19.94
N ASP A 96 -16.21 -8.55 19.72
CA ASP A 96 -17.32 -8.08 18.89
C ASP A 96 -16.78 -7.36 17.66
N VAL A 97 -17.36 -7.65 16.50
CA VAL A 97 -16.97 -7.08 15.21
C VAL A 97 -18.20 -6.73 14.37
N GLN A 98 -18.01 -5.81 13.43
CA GLN A 98 -18.97 -5.49 12.40
C GLN A 98 -18.25 -5.31 11.06
N ILE A 99 -18.90 -5.74 9.99
CA ILE A 99 -18.41 -5.61 8.62
C ILE A 99 -19.20 -4.46 7.97
N GLN A 100 -18.50 -3.61 7.23
CA GLN A 100 -19.04 -2.49 6.47
C GLN A 100 -18.51 -2.57 5.05
N LEU A 101 -19.39 -2.40 4.08
CA LEU A 101 -19.05 -2.22 2.67
C LEU A 101 -19.16 -0.74 2.33
N ILE A 102 -18.05 -0.17 1.85
CA ILE A 102 -17.88 1.27 1.69
C ILE A 102 -17.55 1.58 0.23
N ASP A 103 -18.20 2.59 -0.36
CA ASP A 103 -17.92 3.01 -1.73
C ASP A 103 -16.58 3.76 -1.86
N CYS A 104 -16.21 4.14 -3.09
CA CYS A 104 -15.01 4.91 -3.38
C CYS A 104 -15.04 6.36 -2.85
N GLN A 105 -16.20 6.86 -2.40
CA GLN A 105 -16.39 8.19 -1.81
C GLN A 105 -16.29 8.17 -0.27
N GLY A 106 -16.24 6.98 0.34
CA GLY A 106 -16.22 6.78 1.79
C GLY A 106 -17.60 6.56 2.41
N THR A 107 -18.67 6.46 1.61
CA THR A 107 -20.04 6.21 2.09
C THR A 107 -20.22 4.73 2.44
N VAL A 108 -20.78 4.43 3.60
CA VAL A 108 -21.16 3.06 3.97
C VAL A 108 -22.44 2.67 3.21
N VAL A 109 -22.31 1.77 2.23
CA VAL A 109 -23.41 1.26 1.40
C VAL A 109 -24.19 0.16 2.13
N MET A 110 -23.49 -0.73 2.85
CA MET A 110 -24.15 -1.80 3.59
C MET A 110 -23.34 -2.26 4.82
N THR A 111 -24.03 -2.38 5.95
CA THR A 111 -23.45 -2.78 7.25
C THR A 111 -24.02 -4.12 7.70
N SER A 112 -23.19 -5.01 8.24
CA SER A 112 -23.61 -6.30 8.78
C SER A 112 -24.29 -6.17 10.15
N LYS A 113 -24.95 -7.25 10.60
CA LYS A 113 -25.21 -7.44 12.03
C LYS A 113 -23.90 -7.48 12.81
N GLU A 114 -23.96 -7.23 14.11
CA GLU A 114 -22.83 -7.50 15.00
C GLU A 114 -22.55 -9.00 15.05
N GLY A 115 -21.27 -9.38 14.91
CA GLY A 115 -20.80 -10.75 15.11
C GLY A 115 -19.93 -10.82 16.35
N SER A 116 -20.02 -11.94 17.08
CA SER A 116 -19.68 -12.01 18.49
C SER A 116 -18.95 -13.30 18.83
N SER A 117 -17.95 -13.23 19.71
CA SER A 117 -17.33 -14.43 20.28
C SER A 117 -16.90 -14.25 21.72
N ARG A 118 -17.15 -15.29 22.54
CA ARG A 118 -16.67 -15.42 23.92
C ARG A 118 -15.45 -16.36 24.04
N ILE A 119 -14.86 -16.76 22.91
CA ILE A 119 -13.65 -17.58 22.89
C ILE A 119 -12.47 -16.72 23.37
N LYS A 120 -11.66 -17.25 24.32
CA LYS A 120 -10.53 -16.50 24.90
C LYS A 120 -9.31 -16.38 23.97
N ALA A 121 -9.16 -17.31 23.04
CA ALA A 121 -8.08 -17.30 22.06
C ALA A 121 -8.45 -16.37 20.89
N TYR A 122 -7.70 -15.28 20.70
CA TYR A 122 -8.06 -14.19 19.77
C TYR A 122 -8.22 -14.64 18.32
N ASP A 123 -7.35 -15.55 17.87
CA ASP A 123 -7.40 -16.17 16.54
C ASP A 123 -8.79 -16.74 16.24
N LYS A 124 -9.30 -17.57 17.15
CA LYS A 124 -10.61 -18.23 17.08
C LYS A 124 -11.75 -17.27 17.38
N ALA A 125 -11.54 -16.29 18.25
CA ALA A 125 -12.54 -15.29 18.61
C ALA A 125 -12.91 -14.41 17.41
N TYR A 126 -11.91 -13.83 16.73
CA TYR A 126 -12.13 -13.06 15.51
C TYR A 126 -12.63 -13.94 14.37
N ASN A 127 -12.10 -15.16 14.20
CA ASN A 127 -12.57 -16.11 13.18
C ASN A 127 -14.06 -16.46 13.34
N ALA A 128 -14.55 -16.63 14.58
CA ALA A 128 -15.96 -16.89 14.87
C ALA A 128 -16.82 -15.62 14.68
N ALA A 129 -16.39 -14.50 15.26
CA ALA A 129 -17.13 -13.24 15.21
C ALA A 129 -17.29 -12.71 13.77
N ILE A 130 -16.26 -12.82 12.91
CA ILE A 130 -16.38 -12.44 11.49
C ILE A 130 -17.36 -13.36 10.75
N ARG A 131 -17.36 -14.68 11.02
CA ARG A 131 -18.31 -15.61 10.39
C ARG A 131 -19.76 -15.31 10.78
N GLU A 132 -20.03 -15.02 12.05
CA GLU A 132 -21.36 -14.61 12.52
C GLU A 132 -21.79 -13.28 11.89
N ALA A 133 -20.93 -12.25 11.91
CA ALA A 133 -21.23 -10.97 11.25
C ALA A 133 -21.54 -11.16 9.75
N PHE A 134 -20.78 -12.03 9.08
CA PHE A 134 -20.91 -12.29 7.65
C PHE A 134 -22.27 -12.90 7.25
N GLU A 135 -23.02 -13.52 8.17
CA GLU A 135 -24.36 -14.07 7.89
C GLU A 135 -25.32 -13.06 7.22
N THR A 136 -25.18 -11.75 7.49
CA THR A 136 -25.98 -10.72 6.79
C THR A 136 -25.76 -10.70 5.27
N TYR A 137 -24.57 -11.06 4.78
CA TYR A 137 -24.27 -11.15 3.34
C TYR A 137 -24.52 -12.56 2.77
N GLN A 138 -24.70 -13.60 3.60
CA GLN A 138 -25.01 -14.96 3.13
C GLN A 138 -26.44 -15.08 2.59
N PHE A 139 -27.35 -14.24 3.08
CA PHE A 139 -28.78 -14.26 2.75
C PHE A 139 -29.22 -13.06 1.91
N TYR A 140 -28.27 -12.31 1.35
CA TYR A 140 -28.55 -11.21 0.42
C TYR A 140 -28.51 -11.73 -1.02
N ASP A 141 -29.51 -11.39 -1.82
CA ASP A 141 -29.61 -11.80 -3.22
C ASP A 141 -28.69 -10.94 -4.11
N TYR A 142 -27.38 -11.22 -4.01
CA TYR A 142 -26.37 -10.51 -4.78
C TYR A 142 -26.35 -10.96 -6.23
N THR A 143 -26.73 -10.04 -7.12
CA THR A 143 -26.55 -10.14 -8.56
C THR A 143 -26.11 -8.78 -9.06
N TYR A 144 -24.94 -8.71 -9.71
CA TYR A 144 -24.40 -7.44 -10.19
C TYR A 144 -25.32 -6.78 -11.23
N GLN A 145 -25.70 -5.52 -10.97
CA GLN A 145 -26.55 -4.69 -11.83
C GLN A 145 -25.80 -3.38 -12.13
N PRO A 146 -25.28 -3.18 -13.36
CA PRO A 146 -24.43 -2.03 -13.68
C PRO A 146 -25.11 -0.67 -13.47
N ASN A 147 -24.72 0.07 -12.44
CA ASN A 147 -25.20 1.44 -12.22
C ASN A 147 -24.47 2.42 -13.15
N SER A 148 -25.22 3.08 -14.03
CA SER A 148 -24.68 4.00 -15.04
C SER A 148 -23.89 5.18 -14.45
N LYS A 149 -24.20 5.63 -13.23
CA LYS A 149 -23.45 6.70 -12.53
C LYS A 149 -22.06 6.24 -12.09
N ILE A 150 -21.90 4.97 -11.74
CA ILE A 150 -20.61 4.38 -11.36
C ILE A 150 -19.79 4.13 -12.62
N VAL A 151 -20.39 3.49 -13.63
CA VAL A 151 -19.71 3.10 -14.88
C VAL A 151 -19.20 4.33 -15.67
N SER A 152 -19.93 5.44 -15.69
CA SER A 152 -19.59 6.62 -16.52
C SER A 152 -18.48 7.53 -16.00
N GLN A 153 -17.91 7.28 -14.81
CA GLN A 153 -16.88 8.17 -14.24
C GLN A 153 -15.56 8.20 -15.06
N THR A 154 -15.36 7.25 -15.96
CA THR A 154 -14.14 7.11 -16.77
C THR A 154 -13.93 8.24 -17.79
N THR A 155 -14.98 8.80 -18.39
CA THR A 155 -14.88 9.69 -19.57
C THR A 155 -14.48 11.13 -19.26
N LYS A 156 -14.13 11.49 -18.01
CA LYS A 156 -13.73 12.86 -17.65
C LYS A 156 -12.21 13.06 -17.49
N SER A 157 -11.40 12.05 -17.82
CA SER A 157 -9.94 12.09 -17.61
C SER A 157 -9.11 12.30 -18.88
N GLU A 158 -9.72 12.21 -20.08
CA GLU A 158 -8.96 12.21 -21.34
C GLU A 158 -8.54 13.63 -21.76
N GLU A 159 -9.44 14.62 -21.66
CA GLU A 159 -9.22 16.03 -22.05
C GLU A 159 -8.13 16.78 -21.25
N VAL A 160 -7.62 16.23 -20.14
CA VAL A 160 -6.60 16.88 -19.30
C VAL A 160 -5.18 16.51 -19.75
N SER A 161 -5.00 15.31 -20.32
CA SER A 161 -3.67 14.70 -20.53
C SER A 161 -2.78 15.46 -21.52
N ASP A 162 -3.34 16.00 -22.60
CA ASP A 162 -2.60 16.75 -23.62
C ASP A 162 -2.03 18.08 -23.09
N ALA A 163 -2.77 18.76 -22.20
CA ALA A 163 -2.37 20.07 -21.68
C ALA A 163 -1.17 19.98 -20.73
N GLU A 164 -1.18 19.01 -19.81
CA GLU A 164 -0.07 18.77 -18.87
C GLU A 164 1.16 18.21 -19.59
N ALA A 165 0.97 17.34 -20.59
CA ALA A 165 2.07 16.80 -21.40
C ALA A 165 2.82 17.88 -22.20
N GLN A 166 2.10 18.86 -22.77
CA GLN A 166 2.71 19.98 -23.50
C GLN A 166 3.47 20.93 -22.56
N GLN A 167 2.92 21.23 -21.38
CA GLN A 167 3.60 22.07 -20.37
C GLN A 167 4.87 21.40 -19.84
N ALA A 168 4.84 20.10 -19.54
CA ALA A 168 6.01 19.35 -19.11
C ALA A 168 7.13 19.34 -20.16
N GLN A 169 6.80 19.24 -21.46
CA GLN A 169 7.80 19.30 -22.54
C GLN A 169 8.45 20.67 -22.64
N ALA A 170 7.68 21.77 -22.55
CA ALA A 170 8.19 23.13 -22.57
C ALA A 170 9.11 23.45 -21.37
N GLU A 171 8.76 22.99 -20.17
CA GLU A 171 9.60 23.16 -18.97
C GLU A 171 10.92 22.36 -19.10
N ILE A 172 10.88 21.14 -19.65
CA ILE A 172 12.07 20.32 -19.91
C ILE A 172 13.00 20.98 -20.94
N GLU A 173 12.46 21.61 -22.00
CA GLU A 173 13.25 22.32 -23.00
C GLU A 173 13.91 23.58 -22.42
N ARG A 174 13.16 24.37 -21.64
CA ARG A 174 13.68 25.52 -20.90
C ARG A 174 14.83 25.15 -19.96
N LEU A 175 14.65 24.09 -19.15
CA LEU A 175 15.65 23.63 -18.18
C LEU A 175 16.93 23.12 -18.84
N LYS A 176 16.85 22.53 -20.04
CA LYS A 176 18.05 22.16 -20.81
C LYS A 176 18.87 23.39 -21.20
N ASN A 177 18.22 24.40 -21.77
CA ASN A 177 18.87 25.62 -22.22
C ASN A 177 19.52 26.40 -21.06
N GLU A 178 18.89 26.40 -19.88
CA GLU A 178 19.43 27.00 -18.67
C GLU A 178 20.67 26.23 -18.13
N VAL A 179 20.63 24.89 -18.15
CA VAL A 179 21.78 24.05 -17.78
C VAL A 179 22.94 24.16 -18.78
N GLU A 180 22.68 24.45 -20.05
CA GLU A 180 23.71 24.67 -21.07
C GLU A 180 24.42 26.02 -20.87
N ALA A 181 23.66 27.11 -20.70
CA ALA A 181 24.20 28.44 -20.41
C ALA A 181 25.03 28.50 -19.09
N LEU A 182 24.65 27.71 -18.07
CA LEU A 182 25.40 27.62 -16.81
C LEU A 182 26.75 26.90 -16.97
N LYS A 183 26.89 25.96 -17.91
CA LYS A 183 28.17 25.28 -18.19
C LYS A 183 29.19 26.23 -18.84
N GLU A 184 28.76 27.04 -19.80
CA GLU A 184 29.64 28.02 -20.47
C GLU A 184 30.25 29.01 -19.45
N GLN A 185 29.46 29.45 -18.46
CA GLN A 185 29.94 30.29 -17.34
C GLN A 185 30.92 29.55 -16.41
N GLN A 186 30.76 28.23 -16.26
CA GLN A 186 31.62 27.40 -15.42
C GLN A 186 32.97 27.09 -16.09
N GLU A 187 33.01 26.94 -17.41
CA GLU A 187 34.27 26.82 -18.17
C GLU A 187 35.04 28.14 -18.20
N ALA A 188 34.35 29.28 -18.34
CA ALA A 188 34.96 30.61 -18.29
C ALA A 188 35.62 30.94 -16.94
N THR A 189 35.20 30.31 -15.84
CA THR A 189 35.77 30.53 -14.50
C THR A 189 36.88 29.55 -14.11
N ALA A 190 37.04 28.42 -14.83
CA ALA A 190 38.06 27.42 -14.54
C ALA A 190 39.52 27.90 -14.75
N ASN A 191 39.72 28.96 -15.55
CA ASN A 191 41.04 29.41 -15.99
C ASN A 191 41.72 30.44 -15.04
N LYS A 192 41.21 30.60 -13.80
CA LYS A 192 41.70 31.62 -12.85
C LYS A 192 41.55 31.21 -11.37
N ILE A 193 42.37 30.26 -10.92
CA ILE A 193 43.06 30.24 -9.61
C ILE A 193 44.08 29.10 -9.63
N THR A 194 45.36 29.45 -9.64
CA THR A 194 46.49 28.54 -9.40
C THR A 194 47.53 29.25 -8.57
N GLU A 195 47.41 29.17 -7.23
CA GLU A 195 48.51 29.37 -6.28
C GLU A 195 48.04 29.05 -4.84
N THR A 196 48.90 28.37 -4.07
CA THR A 196 49.10 28.52 -2.60
C THR A 196 47.89 28.22 -1.66
N SER A 197 47.94 27.35 -0.63
CA SER A 197 49.05 26.87 0.21
C SER A 197 48.85 25.47 0.85
N LYS A 198 49.96 24.84 1.26
CA LYS A 198 50.09 23.82 2.34
C LYS A 198 50.42 24.56 3.68
N PRO A 199 50.32 23.99 4.90
CA PRO A 199 50.90 22.68 5.30
C PRO A 199 50.06 21.86 6.37
N THR A 200 50.24 20.53 6.51
CA THR A 200 50.99 19.82 7.62
C THR A 200 50.45 20.10 9.05
N VAL A 201 50.03 19.14 9.91
CA VAL A 201 49.90 17.66 9.83
C VAL A 201 48.66 17.17 10.68
N GLU A 202 48.53 16.18 11.58
CA GLU A 202 49.37 15.23 12.38
C GLU A 202 48.74 13.79 12.41
N LYS A 203 49.01 12.98 13.45
CA LYS A 203 48.61 11.57 13.71
C LYS A 203 48.57 11.33 15.26
N PRO A 204 48.70 10.12 15.90
CA PRO A 204 48.82 8.72 15.42
C PRO A 204 48.03 7.59 16.17
N LEU A 205 48.07 6.37 15.58
CA LEU A 205 47.92 4.99 16.14
C LEU A 205 46.49 4.49 16.57
N THR A 206 45.95 3.28 16.24
CA THR A 206 46.42 1.86 16.16
C THR A 206 46.24 1.12 17.51
N SER A 207 45.79 -0.15 17.66
CA SER A 207 45.91 -1.38 16.83
C SER A 207 44.83 -2.47 17.08
N SER A 208 44.49 -3.31 16.09
CA SER A 208 44.67 -4.79 16.10
C SER A 208 43.97 -5.52 14.92
N LYS A 209 44.35 -6.78 14.63
CA LYS A 209 44.20 -7.45 13.31
C LYS A 209 44.04 -8.98 13.39
N VAL A 210 43.09 -9.54 12.62
CA VAL A 210 43.10 -10.91 12.00
C VAL A 210 42.26 -10.77 10.69
N GLU A 211 42.77 -10.91 9.46
CA GLU A 211 43.11 -12.13 8.68
C GLU A 211 41.97 -13.19 8.54
N LYS A 212 41.68 -13.79 7.38
CA LYS A 212 42.12 -13.53 5.98
C LYS A 212 41.19 -14.20 4.95
N SER A 213 40.60 -13.42 4.03
CA SER A 213 40.21 -13.86 2.68
C SER A 213 40.40 -12.68 1.72
N THR A 214 40.84 -12.93 0.49
CA THR A 214 41.24 -11.86 -0.45
C THR A 214 40.18 -11.65 -1.53
N GLU A 215 38.95 -11.36 -1.10
CA GLU A 215 37.93 -10.80 -1.96
C GLU A 215 37.94 -9.28 -1.83
N THR A 216 38.01 -8.58 -2.97
CA THR A 216 37.90 -7.12 -3.01
C THR A 216 36.43 -6.71 -2.83
N TYR A 217 35.99 -6.64 -1.58
CA TYR A 217 34.67 -6.10 -1.21
C TYR A 217 34.58 -4.63 -1.61
N ALA A 218 33.54 -4.29 -2.37
CA ALA A 218 33.26 -2.93 -2.84
C ALA A 218 32.20 -2.22 -1.99
N LEU A 219 31.46 -2.98 -1.17
CA LEU A 219 30.39 -2.51 -0.30
C LEU A 219 30.58 -3.03 1.13
N TYR A 220 30.16 -2.23 2.10
CA TYR A 220 30.21 -2.56 3.53
C TYR A 220 28.84 -2.34 4.18
N ALA A 221 28.32 -3.33 4.89
CA ALA A 221 27.12 -3.22 5.69
C ALA A 221 27.48 -2.74 7.11
N GLN A 222 26.81 -1.69 7.58
CA GLN A 222 26.96 -1.13 8.93
C GLN A 222 25.65 -1.38 9.70
N PRO A 223 25.68 -1.97 10.91
CA PRO A 223 24.46 -2.33 11.63
C PRO A 223 23.67 -1.08 12.08
N THR A 224 22.34 -1.19 12.04
CA THR A 224 21.37 -0.17 12.49
C THR A 224 20.35 -0.80 13.43
N SER A 225 19.40 -0.01 13.94
CA SER A 225 18.32 -0.51 14.81
C SER A 225 17.28 -1.40 14.12
N THR A 226 17.33 -1.54 12.78
CA THR A 226 16.36 -2.33 11.99
C THR A 226 17.00 -3.20 10.90
N GLY A 227 18.33 -3.35 10.92
CA GLY A 227 19.08 -4.06 9.88
C GLY A 227 20.44 -3.41 9.61
N TYR A 228 20.70 -3.02 8.35
CA TYR A 228 22.01 -2.55 7.93
C TYR A 228 21.93 -1.36 6.96
N GLN A 229 22.88 -0.43 7.08
CA GLN A 229 23.15 0.63 6.11
C GLN A 229 24.34 0.21 5.25
N VAL A 230 24.15 0.14 3.93
CA VAL A 230 25.21 -0.29 3.01
C VAL A 230 25.91 0.92 2.42
N VAL A 231 27.23 0.99 2.56
CA VAL A 231 28.08 2.05 2.03
C VAL A 231 29.11 1.53 1.04
N ASP A 232 29.56 2.40 0.12
CA ASP A 232 30.71 2.14 -0.76
C ASP A 232 32.06 2.46 -0.08
N THR A 233 33.15 2.45 -0.84
CA THR A 233 34.50 2.83 -0.38
C THR A 233 34.68 4.34 -0.12
N SER A 234 33.68 5.16 -0.44
CA SER A 234 33.67 6.63 -0.32
C SER A 234 32.70 7.08 0.80
N PRO A 235 32.53 6.26 1.84
CA PRO A 235 31.40 6.25 2.78
C PRO A 235 30.00 6.65 2.29
N LYS A 236 29.69 6.56 0.99
CA LYS A 236 28.40 6.97 0.44
C LYS A 236 27.39 5.85 0.61
N VAL A 237 26.19 6.18 1.11
CA VAL A 237 25.08 5.22 1.24
C VAL A 237 24.60 4.78 -0.14
N VAL A 238 24.56 3.46 -0.36
CA VAL A 238 24.13 2.82 -1.61
C VAL A 238 22.74 2.22 -1.47
N MET A 239 22.43 1.61 -0.32
CA MET A 239 21.11 1.05 0.00
C MET A 239 20.93 0.89 1.51
N LEU A 240 19.67 0.77 1.94
CA LEU A 240 19.31 0.42 3.32
C LEU A 240 18.64 -0.95 3.31
N LEU A 241 19.06 -1.82 4.24
CA LEU A 241 18.60 -3.20 4.39
C LEU A 241 17.82 -3.35 5.70
N LEU A 242 16.63 -3.93 5.61
CA LEU A 242 15.78 -4.28 6.76
C LEU A 242 15.89 -5.77 7.06
N GLU A 243 15.98 -6.14 8.34
CA GLU A 243 15.96 -7.55 8.75
C GLU A 243 14.65 -8.25 8.37
N THR A 244 14.74 -9.53 8.04
CA THR A 244 13.57 -10.40 7.89
C THR A 244 13.66 -11.59 8.86
N PRO A 245 12.56 -12.29 9.16
CA PRO A 245 12.60 -13.52 9.96
C PRO A 245 13.41 -14.67 9.33
N LYS A 246 13.85 -14.55 8.07
CA LYS A 246 14.65 -15.54 7.37
C LYS A 246 16.13 -15.14 7.42
N LYS A 247 16.95 -16.00 8.03
CA LYS A 247 18.41 -15.81 8.13
C LYS A 247 19.03 -15.53 6.75
N ASP A 248 19.98 -14.60 6.71
CA ASP A 248 20.73 -14.19 5.53
C ASP A 248 19.85 -13.69 4.37
N VAL A 249 18.67 -13.12 4.68
CA VAL A 249 17.75 -12.44 3.75
C VAL A 249 17.26 -11.11 4.34
N PHE A 250 17.38 -10.05 3.56
CA PHE A 250 17.01 -8.67 3.88
C PHE A 250 16.08 -8.08 2.82
N LEU A 251 15.14 -7.24 3.23
CA LEU A 251 14.40 -6.36 2.32
C LEU A 251 15.25 -5.11 2.04
N VAL A 252 15.24 -4.61 0.80
CA VAL A 252 15.77 -3.27 0.51
C VAL A 252 14.70 -2.25 0.86
N LYS A 253 15.03 -1.25 1.67
CA LYS A 253 14.08 -0.20 2.07
C LYS A 253 13.74 0.68 0.86
N ASP A 254 12.46 1.03 0.74
CA ASP A 254 11.89 1.92 -0.28
C ASP A 254 12.07 1.42 -1.73
N ASP A 255 12.31 0.12 -1.93
CA ASP A 255 12.66 -0.47 -3.22
C ASP A 255 12.07 -1.89 -3.38
N ASN A 256 11.64 -2.27 -4.58
CA ASN A 256 11.06 -3.61 -4.85
C ASN A 256 12.18 -4.66 -5.01
N ALA A 257 12.97 -4.88 -3.94
CA ALA A 257 14.15 -5.72 -3.97
C ALA A 257 14.46 -6.43 -2.64
N ILE A 258 15.18 -7.54 -2.75
CA ILE A 258 15.77 -8.28 -1.61
C ILE A 258 17.27 -8.44 -1.79
N VAL A 259 18.01 -8.44 -0.68
CA VAL A 259 19.39 -8.93 -0.63
C VAL A 259 19.42 -10.24 0.13
N TYR A 260 19.92 -11.30 -0.51
CA TYR A 260 19.96 -12.65 0.07
C TYR A 260 21.32 -13.32 -0.16
N LYS A 261 21.66 -14.28 0.70
CA LYS A 261 22.86 -15.11 0.54
C LYS A 261 22.50 -16.47 -0.06
N GLN A 262 23.27 -16.91 -1.04
CA GLN A 262 23.22 -18.27 -1.58
C GLN A 262 24.64 -18.73 -1.91
N ASP A 263 24.98 -19.97 -1.56
CA ASP A 263 26.28 -20.60 -1.87
C ASP A 263 27.50 -19.76 -1.45
N GLY A 264 27.35 -19.02 -0.35
CA GLY A 264 28.36 -18.11 0.21
C GLY A 264 28.34 -16.69 -0.36
N VAL A 265 27.75 -16.48 -1.54
CA VAL A 265 27.69 -15.21 -2.28
C VAL A 265 26.42 -14.44 -1.91
N TRP A 266 26.50 -13.11 -1.88
CA TRP A 266 25.34 -12.22 -1.72
C TRP A 266 24.78 -11.81 -3.08
N TYR A 267 23.45 -11.72 -3.19
CA TYR A 267 22.74 -11.32 -4.39
C TYR A 267 21.69 -10.26 -4.08
N LEU A 268 21.61 -9.23 -4.91
CA LEU A 268 20.48 -8.31 -5.00
C LEU A 268 19.53 -8.84 -6.08
N SER A 269 18.29 -9.18 -5.71
CA SER A 269 17.20 -9.43 -6.66
C SER A 269 16.24 -8.24 -6.62
N LYS A 270 16.11 -7.52 -7.73
CA LYS A 270 15.29 -6.32 -7.87
C LYS A 270 14.32 -6.43 -9.05
N TYR A 271 13.05 -6.12 -8.80
CA TYR A 271 12.02 -6.01 -9.83
C TYR A 271 11.94 -4.59 -10.41
N LYS A 272 11.63 -4.48 -11.70
CA LYS A 272 11.34 -3.22 -12.39
C LYS A 272 10.17 -3.43 -13.35
N GLY A 273 8.95 -3.20 -12.84
CA GLY A 273 7.77 -3.79 -13.46
C GLY A 273 7.82 -5.31 -13.29
N ASP A 274 7.42 -6.05 -14.34
CA ASP A 274 7.37 -7.51 -14.32
C ASP A 274 8.75 -8.18 -14.49
N GLU A 275 9.79 -7.41 -14.88
CA GLU A 275 11.14 -7.92 -15.08
C GLU A 275 11.92 -8.03 -13.75
N ALA A 276 12.43 -9.23 -13.47
CA ALA A 276 13.32 -9.50 -12.34
C ALA A 276 14.80 -9.46 -12.77
N SER A 277 15.61 -8.69 -12.05
CA SER A 277 17.05 -8.57 -12.26
C SER A 277 17.81 -9.08 -11.04
N VAL A 278 18.82 -9.94 -11.24
CA VAL A 278 19.64 -10.52 -10.16
C VAL A 278 21.11 -10.15 -10.37
N THR A 279 21.73 -9.52 -9.38
CA THR A 279 23.12 -9.03 -9.42
C THR A 279 23.90 -9.53 -8.20
N ALA A 280 25.07 -10.13 -8.40
CA ALA A 280 25.95 -10.54 -7.30
C ALA A 280 26.61 -9.32 -6.63
N LEU A 281 26.54 -9.25 -5.29
CA LEU A 281 27.08 -8.17 -4.47
C LEU A 281 28.40 -8.60 -3.81
N LYS A 282 29.47 -7.83 -4.03
CA LYS A 282 30.72 -7.92 -3.25
C LYS A 282 30.61 -7.10 -1.96
N ILE A 283 29.67 -7.49 -1.10
CA ILE A 283 29.36 -6.84 0.17
C ILE A 283 29.94 -7.61 1.36
N LYS A 284 30.62 -6.88 2.25
CA LYS A 284 31.03 -7.37 3.55
C LYS A 284 30.02 -6.94 4.62
N PHE A 285 29.55 -7.91 5.40
CA PHE A 285 28.89 -7.72 6.70
C PHE A 285 29.92 -7.96 7.82
#